data_AF-A0A1C0VDJ5-F1
#
_entry.id   AF-A0A1C0VDJ5-F1
#
_cell.length_a   1.000
_cell.length_b   1.000
_cell.length_c   1.000
_cell.angle_alpha   90.00
_cell.angle_beta   90.00
_cell.angle_gamma   90.00
#
_symmetry.space_group_name_H-M   'P 1'
#
loop_
_entity.id
_entity.type
_entity.pdbx_description
1 polymer ?
#
loop_
_entity_poly.entity_id
_entity_poly.type
_entity_poly.pdbx_seq_one_letter_code
_entity_poly.pdbx_strand_id
1 'polypeptide(L)' 'MSGIRDVDGDPSGTWADLSWSDLSSEEQSLWGELGWDESSWEEDTDPPASDDEYWEDLSAGQQAALTKLGYTQALWDEE' A
#
# COMPACT_ATOMS: atom_id res chain seq x y z
N MET A 1 -8.14 -14.81 -11.31
CA MET A 1 -7.30 -15.19 -10.16
C MET A 1 -6.72 -13.88 -9.70
N SER A 2 -7.29 -13.25 -8.66
CA SER A 2 -6.66 -12.06 -8.08
C SER A 2 -5.28 -12.46 -7.62
N GLY A 3 -4.24 -11.81 -8.13
CA GLY A 3 -2.83 -12.03 -7.78
C GLY A 3 -2.38 -11.22 -6.57
N ILE A 4 -3.33 -10.68 -5.82
CA ILE A 4 -3.11 -9.96 -4.57
C ILE A 4 -3.25 -10.97 -3.44
N ARG A 5 -2.28 -10.98 -2.53
CA ARG A 5 -2.33 -11.81 -1.32
C ARG A 5 -3.54 -11.44 -0.46
N ASP A 6 -4.06 -12.43 0.25
CA ASP A 6 -5.16 -12.21 1.19
C ASP A 6 -4.56 -11.65 2.48
N VAL A 7 -4.89 -10.39 2.78
CA VAL A 7 -4.38 -9.66 3.93
C VAL A 7 -5.50 -9.56 4.96
N ASP A 8 -5.49 -10.48 5.92
CA ASP A 8 -6.50 -10.57 6.97
C ASP A 8 -5.93 -10.00 8.29
N GLY A 9 -6.58 -8.96 8.82
CA GLY A 9 -6.26 -8.38 10.13
C GLY A 9 -5.42 -7.10 10.06
N ASP A 10 -4.10 -7.25 9.97
CA ASP A 10 -3.12 -6.16 10.08
C ASP A 10 -2.39 -5.98 8.74
N PRO A 11 -2.90 -5.13 7.84
CA PRO A 11 -2.32 -4.99 6.53
C PRO A 11 -0.92 -4.40 6.58
N SER A 12 -0.69 -3.41 7.43
CA SER A 12 0.60 -2.74 7.52
C SER A 12 1.74 -3.61 7.99
N GLY A 13 1.56 -4.41 9.03
CA GLY A 13 2.56 -5.41 9.41
C GLY A 13 2.79 -6.41 8.28
N THR A 14 1.72 -6.85 7.62
CA THR A 14 1.85 -7.78 6.48
C THR A 14 2.68 -7.18 5.34
N TRP A 15 2.50 -5.91 5.04
CA TRP A 15 3.22 -5.21 3.97
C TRP A 15 4.65 -4.83 4.39
N ALA A 16 4.85 -4.36 5.62
CA ALA A 16 6.15 -4.00 6.17
C ALA A 16 7.10 -5.20 6.33
N ASP A 17 6.58 -6.43 6.44
CA ASP A 17 7.37 -7.66 6.47
C ASP A 17 7.89 -8.09 5.08
N LEU A 18 7.51 -7.41 4.00
CA LEU A 18 7.81 -7.79 2.62
C LEU A 18 8.76 -6.82 1.95
N SER A 19 9.65 -7.35 1.11
CA SER A 19 10.42 -6.51 0.17
C SER A 19 9.57 -6.18 -1.06
N TRP A 20 9.94 -5.13 -1.80
CA TRP A 20 9.27 -4.79 -3.06
C TRP A 20 9.33 -5.96 -4.06
N SER A 21 10.42 -6.72 -4.01
CA SER A 21 10.63 -7.91 -4.85
C SER A 21 9.73 -9.10 -4.49
N ASP A 22 9.19 -9.14 -3.27
CA ASP A 22 8.22 -10.15 -2.82
C ASP A 22 6.80 -9.82 -3.28
N LEU A 23 6.55 -8.59 -3.73
CA LEU A 23 5.26 -8.15 -4.23
C LEU A 23 5.01 -8.67 -5.65
N SER A 24 3.77 -9.06 -5.93
CA SER A 24 3.33 -9.39 -7.28
C SER A 24 3.22 -8.14 -8.15
N SER A 25 3.22 -8.29 -9.48
CA SER A 25 3.07 -7.14 -10.38
C SER A 25 1.73 -6.38 -10.19
N GLU A 26 0.69 -7.05 -9.69
CA GLU A 26 -0.57 -6.37 -9.32
C GLU A 26 -0.40 -5.57 -8.03
N GLU A 27 0.27 -6.13 -7.02
CA GLU A 27 0.54 -5.45 -5.74
C GLU A 27 1.43 -4.21 -5.95
N GLN A 28 2.52 -4.36 -6.71
CA GLN A 28 3.40 -3.25 -7.09
C GLN A 28 2.65 -2.15 -7.84
N SER A 29 1.71 -2.53 -8.73
CA SER A 29 0.90 -1.55 -9.44
C SER A 29 -0.03 -0.77 -8.51
N LEU A 30 -0.59 -1.42 -7.48
CA LEU A 30 -1.48 -0.78 -6.51
C LEU A 30 -0.70 0.17 -5.60
N TRP A 31 0.44 -0.27 -5.07
CA TRP A 31 1.35 0.59 -4.33
C TRP A 31 1.87 1.75 -5.18
N GLY A 32 2.14 1.50 -6.46
CA GLY A 32 2.46 2.53 -7.44
C GLY A 32 1.35 3.57 -7.67
N GLU A 33 0.07 3.23 -7.45
CA GLU A 33 -1.02 4.23 -7.50
C GLU A 33 -0.95 5.22 -6.32
N LEU A 34 -0.40 4.79 -5.19
CA LEU A 34 -0.08 5.65 -4.05
C LEU A 34 1.20 6.46 -4.29
N GLY A 35 2.04 6.02 -5.20
CA GLY A 35 3.32 6.65 -5.52
C GLY A 35 4.52 5.91 -4.92
N TRP A 36 4.29 4.75 -4.31
CA TRP A 36 5.36 3.87 -3.85
C TRP A 36 6.07 3.22 -5.03
N ASP A 37 7.37 3.04 -4.88
CA ASP A 37 8.25 2.37 -5.81
C ASP A 37 9.28 1.56 -5.01
N GLU A 38 10.07 0.73 -5.70
CA GLU A 38 11.12 -0.09 -5.07
C GLU A 38 12.05 0.73 -4.18
N SER A 39 12.41 1.95 -4.59
CA SER A 39 13.34 2.80 -3.85
C SER A 39 12.71 3.38 -2.59
N SER A 40 11.47 3.85 -2.65
CA SER A 40 10.77 4.36 -1.46
C SER A 40 10.40 3.23 -0.49
N TRP A 41 10.04 2.06 -1.02
CA TRP A 41 9.70 0.87 -0.24
C TRP A 41 10.90 0.31 0.54
N GLU A 42 12.07 0.24 -0.07
CA GLU A 42 13.30 -0.26 0.55
C GLU A 42 14.05 0.82 1.36
N GLU A 43 13.39 1.94 1.66
CA GLU A 43 13.96 3.10 2.39
C GLU A 43 15.21 3.72 1.71
N ASP A 44 15.41 3.49 0.41
CA ASP A 44 16.47 4.13 -0.38
C ASP A 44 16.13 5.61 -0.68
N THR A 45 14.84 5.94 -0.73
CA THR A 45 14.31 7.31 -0.90
C THR A 45 13.20 7.62 0.09
N ASP A 46 12.84 8.91 0.21
CA ASP A 46 11.69 9.33 1.01
C ASP A 46 10.39 8.66 0.52
N PRO A 47 9.45 8.33 1.44
CA PRO A 47 8.16 7.76 1.07
C PRO A 47 7.33 8.75 0.26
N PRO A 48 6.33 8.25 -0.50
CA PRO A 48 5.43 9.12 -1.26
C PRO A 48 4.57 9.97 -0.32
N ALA A 49 4.11 11.12 -0.80
CA ALA A 49 3.25 12.02 -0.03
C ALA A 49 1.95 11.34 0.47
N SER A 50 1.50 10.28 -0.20
CA SER A 50 0.33 9.52 0.24
C SER A 50 0.52 8.92 1.63
N ASP A 51 1.75 8.57 2.02
CA ASP A 51 2.06 7.96 3.32
C ASP A 51 1.76 8.90 4.51
N ASP A 52 1.84 10.22 4.28
CA ASP A 52 1.49 11.25 5.26
C ASP A 52 0.02 11.74 5.13
N GLU A 53 -0.74 11.23 4.15
CA GLU A 53 -2.13 11.64 3.89
C GLU A 53 -3.14 10.72 4.59
N TYR A 54 -4.18 11.32 5.17
CA TYR A 54 -5.33 10.55 5.66
C TYR A 54 -6.11 9.94 4.49
N TRP A 55 -6.82 8.85 4.75
CA TRP A 55 -7.63 8.17 3.74
C TRP A 55 -8.60 9.12 3.02
N GLU A 56 -9.16 10.09 3.74
CA GLU A 56 -10.08 11.07 3.19
C GLU A 56 -9.44 12.08 2.22
N ASP A 57 -8.13 12.32 2.37
CA ASP A 57 -7.33 13.19 1.50
C ASP A 57 -6.83 12.44 0.25
N LEU A 58 -6.73 11.11 0.32
CA LEU A 58 -6.38 10.27 -0.82
C LEU A 58 -7.41 10.38 -1.96
N SER A 59 -6.93 10.28 -3.19
CA SER A 59 -7.78 10.20 -4.38
C SER A 59 -8.58 8.89 -4.42
N ALA A 60 -9.69 8.89 -5.16
CA ALA A 60 -10.53 7.70 -5.34
C ALA A 60 -9.76 6.49 -5.92
N GLY A 61 -8.68 6.72 -6.69
CA GLY A 61 -7.80 5.66 -7.18
C GLY A 61 -6.99 5.02 -6.06
N GLN A 62 -6.31 5.84 -5.26
CA GLN A 62 -5.53 5.41 -4.10
C GLN A 62 -6.40 4.66 -3.07
N GLN A 63 -7.59 5.18 -2.73
CA GLN A 63 -8.51 4.49 -1.83
C GLN A 63 -8.95 3.12 -2.39
N ALA A 64 -9.23 3.04 -3.69
CA ALA A 64 -9.57 1.77 -4.33
C ALA A 64 -8.39 0.80 -4.37
N ALA A 65 -7.15 1.31 -4.49
CA ALA A 65 -5.94 0.52 -4.44
C ALA A 65 -5.73 -0.07 -3.03
N LEU A 66 -5.79 0.78 -2.00
CA LEU A 66 -5.72 0.38 -0.60
C LEU A 66 -6.79 -0.65 -0.22
N THR A 67 -8.03 -0.45 -0.68
CA THR A 67 -9.12 -1.41 -0.46
C THR A 67 -8.79 -2.80 -1.03
N LYS A 68 -8.11 -2.85 -2.19
CA LYS A 68 -7.66 -4.12 -2.78
C LYS A 68 -6.47 -4.72 -2.04
N LEU A 69 -5.61 -3.88 -1.45
CA LEU A 69 -4.48 -4.27 -0.61
C LEU A 69 -4.92 -4.70 0.81
N GLY A 70 -6.22 -4.69 1.11
CA GLY A 70 -6.76 -5.11 2.41
C GLY A 70 -6.85 -3.98 3.45
N TYR A 71 -6.46 -2.76 3.09
CA TYR A 71 -6.64 -1.61 3.96
C TYR A 71 -8.10 -1.13 3.96
N THR A 72 -8.49 -0.57 5.10
CA THR A 72 -9.72 0.20 5.26
C THR A 72 -9.36 1.57 5.80
N GLN A 73 -10.25 2.55 5.67
CA GLN A 73 -10.05 3.88 6.23
C GLN A 73 -9.58 3.84 7.70
N ALA A 74 -10.23 3.01 8.53
CA ALA A 74 -9.86 2.91 9.94
C ALA A 74 -8.43 2.40 10.12
N LEU A 75 -8.03 1.37 9.36
CA LEU A 75 -6.69 0.80 9.46
C LEU A 75 -5.63 1.77 8.95
N TRP A 76 -5.88 2.43 7.82
CA TRP A 76 -4.96 3.40 7.23
C TRP A 76 -4.76 4.64 8.10
N ASP A 77 -5.85 5.19 8.66
CA ASP A 77 -5.78 6.36 9.54
C ASP A 77 -5.26 6.01 10.95
N GLU A 78 -5.12 4.72 11.30
CA GLU A 78 -4.58 4.21 12.58
C GLU A 78 -3.07 3.89 12.53
N GLU A 79 -2.44 3.97 11.35
CA GLU A 79 -0.99 3.74 11.12
C GLU A 79 -0.09 4.75 11.85
#